data_AF-A0A2A5M8S6-F1
#
_entry.id   AF-A0A2A5M8S6-F1
#
_cell.length_a   1.000
_cell.length_b   1.000
_cell.length_c   1.000
_cell.angle_alpha   90.00
_cell.angle_beta   90.00
_cell.angle_gamma   90.00
#
_symmetry.space_group_name_H-M   'P 1'
#
loop_
_entity.id
_entity.type
_entity.pdbx_description
1 polymer ?
#
loop_
_entity_poly.entity_id
_entity_poly.type
_entity_poly.pdbx_seq_one_letter_code
_entity_poly.pdbx_strand_id
1 'polypeptide(L)'
;MLKQKITQAPKTKISQTLRSWLPILQANIEDLKENLDKFAEDNPFLNVQDSIQTHDKDKNYFDSFYKHNANSAFVDSKGLAKKSVYELLNEQILPPLFPTNKSQELAKKIIECLNEEGYFEYDEEFLKEYSLEEIERVRARFKFLDPVGVGAKDYKEAFLFALENMELDEDIDEFCRMLIMDFENIQNYTKEPLYKEALAVLKRFST
;
A
#
# COMPACT_ATOMS: atom_id res chain seq x y z
N MET A 1 29.57 2.52 23.92
CA MET A 1 28.43 2.08 23.09
C MET A 1 28.84 2.15 21.62
N LEU A 2 29.28 1.05 21.03
CA LEU A 2 29.70 0.98 19.62
C LEU A 2 28.46 0.72 18.74
N LYS A 3 28.01 1.72 17.98
CA LYS A 3 26.98 1.54 16.93
C LYS A 3 27.62 0.77 15.76
N GLN A 4 27.26 -0.49 15.61
CA GLN A 4 27.65 -1.31 14.46
C GLN A 4 26.79 -0.89 13.25
N LYS A 5 27.38 -0.15 12.30
CA LYS A 5 26.75 0.14 11.01
C LYS A 5 26.65 -1.19 10.23
N ILE A 6 25.45 -1.72 10.09
CA ILE A 6 25.17 -2.82 9.16
C ILE A 6 25.11 -2.22 7.75
N THR A 7 26.26 -2.15 7.09
CA THR A 7 26.31 -1.88 5.65
C THR A 7 25.84 -3.14 4.95
N GLN A 8 24.57 -3.19 4.52
CA GLN A 8 24.09 -4.24 3.63
C GLN A 8 24.77 -4.07 2.27
N ALA A 9 25.90 -4.75 2.07
CA ALA A 9 26.48 -4.90 0.73
C ALA A 9 25.58 -5.86 -0.07
N PRO A 10 25.14 -5.50 -1.29
CA PRO A 10 24.36 -6.39 -2.13
C PRO A 10 25.24 -7.59 -2.49
N LYS A 11 24.95 -8.76 -1.92
CA LYS A 11 25.68 -9.99 -2.20
C LYS A 11 25.20 -10.59 -3.52
N THR A 12 25.45 -9.92 -4.64
CA THR A 12 25.41 -10.54 -5.97
C THR A 12 26.73 -11.26 -6.22
N LYS A 13 27.03 -12.31 -5.43
CA LYS A 13 28.18 -13.18 -5.70
C LYS A 13 27.81 -14.14 -6.85
N ILE A 14 27.77 -13.60 -8.07
CA ILE A 14 27.73 -14.41 -9.30
C ILE A 14 28.99 -15.29 -9.34
N SER A 15 28.88 -16.55 -9.77
CA SER A 15 30.04 -17.45 -9.84
C SER A 15 31.10 -16.90 -10.81
N GLN A 16 32.38 -17.16 -10.55
CA GLN A 16 33.47 -16.62 -11.36
C GLN A 16 33.41 -17.11 -12.82
N THR A 17 32.89 -18.32 -13.04
CA THR A 17 32.59 -18.88 -14.36
C THR A 17 31.48 -18.09 -15.06
N LEU A 18 30.36 -17.82 -14.38
CA LEU A 18 29.23 -17.10 -14.98
C LEU A 18 29.58 -15.62 -15.23
N ARG A 19 30.46 -15.04 -14.41
CA ARG A 19 31.08 -13.73 -14.66
C ARG A 19 31.94 -13.70 -15.92
N SER A 20 32.67 -14.79 -16.20
CA SER A 20 33.49 -14.91 -17.42
C SER A 20 32.64 -15.16 -18.67
N TRP A 21 31.51 -15.84 -18.53
CA TRP A 21 30.65 -16.24 -19.65
C TRP A 21 29.56 -15.22 -19.97
N LEU A 22 29.22 -14.31 -19.05
CA LEU A 22 28.18 -13.29 -19.27
C LEU A 22 28.64 -11.90 -18.79
N PRO A 23 29.54 -11.23 -19.55
CA PRO A 23 30.08 -9.91 -19.21
C PRO A 23 28.99 -8.82 -19.10
N ILE A 24 27.86 -9.02 -19.78
CA ILE A 24 26.71 -8.10 -19.83
C ILE A 24 26.16 -7.79 -18.43
N LEU A 25 26.21 -8.74 -17.49
CA LEU A 25 25.73 -8.53 -16.12
C LEU A 25 26.66 -7.62 -15.28
N GLN A 26 27.87 -7.36 -15.76
CA GLN A 26 28.82 -6.45 -15.12
C GLN A 26 28.85 -5.05 -15.75
N ALA A 27 28.22 -4.89 -16.93
CA ALA A 27 28.13 -3.59 -17.57
C ALA A 27 27.25 -2.66 -16.72
N ASN A 28 27.69 -1.42 -16.55
CA ASN A 28 26.85 -0.38 -15.97
C ASN A 28 25.67 -0.11 -16.92
N ILE A 29 24.55 0.38 -16.40
CA ILE A 29 23.33 0.65 -17.19
C ILE A 29 23.62 1.65 -18.32
N GLU A 30 24.54 2.58 -18.08
CA GLU A 30 25.00 3.59 -19.04
C GLU A 30 25.79 2.97 -20.21
N ASP A 31 26.63 1.97 -19.92
CA ASP A 31 27.50 1.30 -20.90
C ASP A 31 26.82 0.08 -21.56
N LEU A 32 25.64 -0.32 -21.08
CA LEU A 32 24.95 -1.52 -21.52
C LEU A 32 24.60 -1.47 -23.00
N LYS A 33 24.18 -0.29 -23.48
CA LYS A 33 23.84 -0.07 -24.89
C LYS A 33 25.03 -0.29 -25.80
N GLU A 34 26.15 0.37 -25.52
CA GLU A 34 27.37 0.24 -26.34
C GLU A 34 27.93 -1.19 -26.33
N ASN A 35 27.80 -1.90 -25.21
CA ASN A 35 28.19 -3.30 -25.15
C ASN A 35 27.24 -4.19 -25.96
N LEU A 36 25.93 -3.94 -25.90
CA LEU A 36 24.93 -4.70 -26.65
C LEU A 36 25.07 -4.48 -28.16
N ASP A 37 25.44 -3.27 -28.58
CA ASP A 37 25.73 -2.95 -29.98
C ASP A 37 26.95 -3.73 -30.49
N LYS A 38 28.03 -3.81 -29.70
CA LYS A 38 29.20 -4.66 -30.02
C LYS A 38 28.84 -6.15 -30.13
N PHE A 39 27.99 -6.64 -29.23
CA PHE A 39 27.48 -8.02 -29.32
C PHE A 39 26.55 -8.22 -30.52
N ALA A 40 25.90 -7.16 -31.03
CA ALA A 40 25.08 -7.22 -32.23
C ALA A 40 25.91 -7.28 -33.52
N GLU A 41 27.10 -6.66 -33.54
CA GLU A 41 28.04 -6.80 -34.66
C GLU A 41 28.49 -8.25 -34.85
N ASP A 42 28.74 -8.95 -33.74
CA ASP A 42 29.18 -10.36 -33.74
C ASP A 42 28.02 -11.36 -33.96
N ASN A 43 26.78 -10.93 -33.76
CA ASN A 43 25.59 -11.78 -33.90
C ASN A 43 24.59 -11.20 -34.91
N PRO A 44 24.61 -11.66 -36.18
CA PRO A 44 23.72 -11.17 -37.23
C PRO A 44 22.22 -11.45 -36.99
N PHE A 45 21.86 -12.20 -35.95
CA PHE A 45 20.48 -12.43 -35.53
C PHE A 45 20.04 -11.54 -34.34
N LEU A 46 20.93 -10.70 -33.81
CA LEU A 46 20.63 -9.77 -32.72
C LEU A 46 20.26 -8.39 -33.30
N ASN A 47 19.17 -7.79 -32.82
CA ASN A 47 18.75 -6.45 -33.20
C ASN A 47 18.47 -5.64 -31.93
N VAL A 48 19.26 -4.59 -31.69
CA VAL A 48 19.11 -3.70 -30.54
C VAL A 48 18.11 -2.61 -30.89
N GLN A 49 16.92 -2.70 -30.29
CA GLN A 49 15.90 -1.66 -30.45
C GLN A 49 15.96 -0.68 -29.28
N ASP A 50 16.30 0.57 -29.59
CA ASP A 50 15.99 1.67 -28.68
C ASP A 50 14.47 1.79 -28.55
N SER A 51 13.96 1.66 -27.34
CA SER A 51 12.52 1.80 -27.05
C SER A 51 12.00 3.21 -27.33
N ILE A 52 12.88 4.17 -27.62
CA ILE A 52 12.55 5.58 -27.85
C ILE A 52 13.44 6.14 -28.96
N GLN A 53 13.06 5.90 -30.22
CA GLN A 53 13.55 6.71 -31.34
C GLN A 53 12.55 7.84 -31.59
N THR A 54 12.77 9.01 -30.99
CA THR A 54 11.94 10.22 -31.18
C THR A 54 12.29 11.01 -32.45
N HIS A 55 13.15 10.47 -33.32
CA HIS A 55 13.70 11.23 -34.45
C HIS A 55 13.57 10.58 -35.83
N ASP A 56 12.73 9.56 -36.00
CA ASP A 56 12.41 9.11 -37.36
C ASP A 56 11.36 10.04 -38.00
N LYS A 57 11.86 10.97 -38.83
CA LYS A 57 11.14 11.86 -39.77
C LYS A 57 10.37 13.01 -39.14
N ASP A 58 10.89 14.24 -39.28
CA ASP A 58 10.23 15.58 -39.34
C ASP A 58 8.72 15.67 -39.01
N LYS A 59 8.28 15.04 -37.93
CA LYS A 59 6.89 14.99 -37.50
C LYS A 59 6.91 15.25 -36.03
N ASN A 60 6.35 16.40 -35.66
CA ASN A 60 6.17 16.79 -34.27
C ASN A 60 5.47 15.64 -33.54
N TYR A 61 6.08 15.17 -32.44
CA TYR A 61 5.55 14.12 -31.56
C TYR A 61 4.05 14.29 -31.24
N PHE A 62 3.61 15.55 -31.14
CA PHE A 62 2.21 15.90 -30.97
C PHE A 62 1.33 15.39 -32.13
N ASP A 63 1.70 15.61 -33.38
CA ASP A 63 0.85 15.30 -34.54
C ASP A 63 0.61 13.80 -34.75
N SER A 64 1.56 12.93 -34.38
CA SER A 64 1.41 11.48 -34.46
C SER A 64 0.62 10.89 -33.28
N PHE A 65 0.71 11.50 -32.09
CA PHE A 65 -0.04 11.07 -30.90
C PHE A 65 -1.55 11.31 -31.02
N TYR A 66 -1.97 12.41 -31.65
CA TYR A 66 -3.39 12.73 -31.80
C TYR A 66 -4.04 12.11 -33.04
N LYS A 67 -3.28 11.77 -34.10
CA LYS A 67 -3.85 11.23 -35.34
C LYS A 67 -4.13 9.73 -35.36
N HIS A 68 -3.60 8.94 -34.43
CA HIS A 68 -3.77 7.47 -34.42
C HIS A 68 -4.34 6.89 -33.11
N ASN A 69 -4.83 7.73 -32.19
CA ASN A 69 -5.45 7.27 -30.96
C ASN A 69 -6.95 6.90 -31.13
N ALA A 70 -7.23 5.96 -32.03
CA ALA A 70 -8.47 5.17 -31.97
C ALA A 70 -8.38 4.03 -30.93
N ASN A 71 -7.25 3.88 -30.25
CA ASN A 71 -7.01 2.91 -29.17
C ASN A 71 -6.83 3.62 -27.81
N SER A 72 -7.78 4.48 -27.43
CA SER A 72 -7.84 5.11 -26.11
C SER A 72 -7.72 4.10 -24.96
N ALA A 73 -8.14 2.85 -25.18
CA ALA A 73 -8.08 1.77 -24.19
C ALA A 73 -6.67 1.44 -23.66
N PHE A 74 -5.60 1.57 -24.47
CA PHE A 74 -4.24 1.27 -24.00
C PHE A 74 -3.67 2.40 -23.15
N VAL A 75 -3.94 3.65 -23.53
CA VAL A 75 -3.48 4.84 -22.79
C VAL A 75 -4.27 5.01 -21.49
N ASP A 76 -5.57 4.74 -21.51
CA ASP A 76 -6.43 4.73 -20.31
C ASP A 76 -5.99 3.63 -19.33
N SER A 77 -5.62 2.45 -19.82
CA SER A 77 -5.15 1.35 -18.96
C SER A 77 -3.84 1.64 -18.21
N LYS A 78 -2.99 2.52 -18.76
CA LYS A 78 -1.69 2.89 -18.19
C LYS A 78 -1.71 4.24 -17.45
N GLY A 79 -2.74 5.06 -17.69
CA GLY A 79 -3.01 6.32 -16.99
C GLY A 79 -3.79 6.17 -15.68
N LEU A 80 -4.38 4.99 -15.42
CA LEU A 80 -4.94 4.64 -14.11
C LEU A 80 -3.81 4.38 -13.11
N ALA A 81 -3.18 5.45 -12.64
CA ALA A 81 -2.37 5.37 -11.42
C ALA A 81 -3.27 4.77 -10.32
N LYS A 82 -2.82 3.68 -9.70
CA LYS A 82 -3.52 3.13 -8.53
C LYS A 82 -3.50 4.20 -7.46
N LYS A 83 -4.68 4.65 -7.03
CA LYS A 83 -4.81 5.65 -5.96
C LYS A 83 -4.04 5.18 -4.73
N SER A 84 -3.36 6.12 -4.07
CA SER A 84 -2.74 5.83 -2.78
C SER A 84 -3.82 5.56 -1.73
N VAL A 85 -3.51 4.77 -0.70
CA VAL A 85 -4.42 4.57 0.44
C VAL A 85 -4.79 5.92 1.07
N TYR A 86 -3.83 6.84 1.17
CA TYR A 86 -4.06 8.20 1.64
C TYR A 86 -5.09 8.96 0.79
N GLU A 87 -5.02 8.79 -0.53
CA GLU A 87 -5.93 9.43 -1.48
C GLU A 87 -7.34 8.83 -1.37
N LEU A 88 -7.41 7.49 -1.27
CA LEU A 88 -8.66 6.76 -1.09
C LEU A 88 -9.37 7.14 0.22
N LEU A 89 -8.64 7.25 1.33
CA LEU A 89 -9.20 7.69 2.61
C LEU A 89 -9.70 9.13 2.53
N ASN A 90 -8.94 10.04 1.91
CA ASN A 90 -9.35 11.43 1.74
C ASN A 90 -10.63 11.59 0.92
N GLU A 91 -10.81 10.76 -0.11
CA GLU A 91 -12.06 10.73 -0.90
C GLU A 91 -13.27 10.29 -0.10
N GLN A 92 -13.07 9.51 0.97
CA GLN A 92 -14.15 9.04 1.84
C GLN A 92 -14.54 10.04 2.94
N ILE A 93 -13.73 11.09 3.16
CA ILE A 93 -14.03 12.16 4.14
C ILE A 93 -15.08 13.11 3.56
N LEU A 94 -16.32 12.62 3.48
CA LEU A 94 -17.47 13.34 2.93
C LEU A 94 -18.66 13.33 3.90
N PRO A 95 -19.62 14.26 3.75
CA PRO A 95 -20.94 14.12 4.36
C PRO A 95 -21.66 12.88 3.80
N PRO A 96 -22.40 12.09 4.60
CA PRO A 96 -22.90 12.37 5.95
C PRO A 96 -21.98 11.94 7.10
N LEU A 97 -20.93 11.16 6.83
CA LEU A 97 -20.05 10.60 7.87
C LEU A 97 -19.29 11.71 8.61
N PHE A 98 -18.85 12.74 7.88
CA PHE A 98 -18.22 13.94 8.43
C PHE A 98 -19.04 15.19 8.06
N PRO A 99 -20.05 15.55 8.89
CA PRO A 99 -21.05 16.54 8.49
C PRO A 99 -20.56 17.98 8.55
N THR A 100 -19.56 18.30 9.37
CA THR A 100 -19.06 19.67 9.53
C THR A 100 -17.71 19.85 8.86
N ASN A 101 -17.45 21.03 8.29
CA ASN A 101 -16.14 21.37 7.70
C ASN A 101 -15.01 21.15 8.71
N LYS A 102 -15.22 21.54 9.98
CA LYS A 102 -14.27 21.28 11.07
C LYS A 102 -13.97 19.79 11.25
N SER A 103 -14.99 18.92 11.17
CA SER A 103 -14.78 17.47 11.29
C SER A 103 -14.04 16.87 10.09
N GLN A 104 -14.22 17.43 8.90
CA GLN A 104 -13.51 17.00 7.70
C GLN A 104 -12.04 17.43 7.75
N GLU A 105 -11.76 18.68 8.15
CA GLU A 105 -10.40 19.17 8.35
C GLU A 105 -9.67 18.36 9.43
N LEU A 106 -10.35 18.07 10.55
CA LEU A 106 -9.80 17.24 11.60
C LEU A 106 -9.55 15.80 11.13
N ALA A 107 -10.48 15.20 10.37
CA ALA A 107 -10.27 13.87 9.82
C ALA A 107 -9.06 13.83 8.86
N LYS A 108 -8.86 14.85 8.01
CA LYS A 108 -7.68 14.95 7.14
C LYS A 108 -6.39 15.02 7.95
N LYS A 109 -6.35 15.85 9.00
CA LYS A 109 -5.22 15.91 9.93
C LYS A 109 -4.95 14.55 10.62
N ILE A 110 -6.00 13.83 11.01
CA ILE A 110 -5.88 12.48 11.59
C ILE A 110 -5.28 11.49 10.59
N ILE A 111 -5.65 11.56 9.31
CA ILE A 111 -5.08 10.71 8.24
C ILE A 111 -3.59 10.99 8.05
N GLU A 112 -3.16 12.26 8.16
CA GLU A 112 -1.73 12.64 8.09
C GLU A 112 -0.91 12.10 9.27
N CYS A 113 -1.56 11.84 10.41
CA CYS A 113 -0.95 11.26 11.61
C CYS A 113 -0.95 9.71 11.63
N LEU A 114 -1.37 9.05 10.53
CA LEU A 114 -1.31 7.59 10.44
C LEU A 114 0.11 7.11 10.17
N ASN A 115 0.51 6.01 10.81
CA ASN A 115 1.78 5.36 10.54
C ASN A 115 1.74 4.47 9.27
N GLU A 116 2.87 3.88 8.90
CA GLU A 116 2.97 3.00 7.71
C GLU A 116 2.04 1.78 7.76
N GLU A 117 1.62 1.37 8.97
CA GLU A 117 0.69 0.26 9.21
C GLU A 117 -0.78 0.72 9.26
N GLY A 118 -1.06 2.03 9.20
CA GLY A 118 -2.41 2.60 9.23
C GLY A 118 -2.99 2.82 10.64
N TYR A 119 -2.19 2.69 11.69
CA TYR A 119 -2.58 3.02 13.06
C TYR A 119 -2.42 4.51 13.35
N PHE A 120 -3.28 5.02 14.24
CA PHE A 120 -3.27 6.41 14.65
C PHE A 120 -2.22 6.67 15.72
N GLU A 121 -1.23 7.50 15.39
CA GLU A 121 -0.25 8.01 16.35
C GLU A 121 -0.58 9.46 16.69
N TYR A 122 -0.71 9.75 17.99
CA TYR A 122 -1.04 11.10 18.42
C TYR A 122 0.17 12.02 18.27
N ASP A 123 0.04 13.00 17.37
CA ASP A 123 1.03 14.06 17.20
C ASP A 123 0.52 15.38 17.78
N GLU A 124 1.22 15.88 18.81
CA GLU A 124 0.92 17.16 19.45
C GLU A 124 1.02 18.34 18.48
N GLU A 125 1.90 18.31 17.47
CA GLU A 125 2.09 19.44 16.56
C GLU A 125 0.89 19.66 15.64
N PHE A 126 0.33 18.58 15.10
CA PHE A 126 -0.78 18.63 14.15
C PHE A 126 -2.15 18.81 14.83
N LEU A 127 -2.27 18.35 16.08
CA LEU A 127 -3.56 18.28 16.79
C LEU A 127 -3.72 19.31 17.93
N LYS A 128 -2.73 20.19 18.15
CA LYS A 128 -2.74 21.29 19.15
C LYS A 128 -4.03 22.10 19.24
N GLU A 129 -4.72 22.29 18.12
CA GLU A 129 -5.91 23.14 18.01
C GLU A 129 -7.21 22.46 18.47
N TYR A 130 -7.20 21.13 18.68
CA TYR A 130 -8.38 20.35 19.00
C TYR A 130 -8.24 19.69 20.37
N SER A 131 -9.38 19.52 21.05
CA SER A 131 -9.41 18.74 22.28
C SER A 131 -9.31 17.23 21.98
N LEU A 132 -8.75 16.46 22.91
CA LEU A 132 -8.68 14.99 22.81
C LEU A 132 -10.07 14.38 22.61
N GLU A 133 -11.11 14.96 23.21
CA GLU A 133 -12.50 14.50 23.05
C GLU A 133 -13.05 14.73 21.63
N GLU A 134 -12.66 15.83 20.97
CA GLU A 134 -13.04 16.08 19.58
C GLU A 134 -12.35 15.12 18.62
N ILE A 135 -11.05 14.88 18.84
CA ILE A 135 -10.25 13.93 18.06
C ILE A 135 -10.85 12.53 18.17
N GLU A 136 -11.13 12.06 19.38
CA GLU A 136 -11.72 10.75 19.62
C GLU A 136 -13.10 10.61 18.96
N ARG A 137 -13.95 11.66 19.05
CA ARG A 137 -15.27 11.66 18.39
C ARG A 137 -15.20 11.58 16.87
N VAL A 138 -14.20 12.22 16.26
CA VAL A 138 -14.00 12.15 14.80
C VAL A 138 -13.37 10.82 14.42
N ARG A 139 -12.36 10.33 15.17
CA ARG A 139 -11.69 9.05 14.93
C ARG A 139 -12.64 7.87 15.07
N ALA A 140 -13.59 7.90 16.01
CA ALA A 140 -14.60 6.84 16.15
C ALA A 140 -15.45 6.62 14.88
N ARG A 141 -15.48 7.60 13.95
CA ARG A 141 -16.14 7.46 12.65
C ARG A 141 -15.30 6.73 11.61
N PHE A 142 -13.99 6.62 11.83
CA PHE A 142 -13.06 5.93 10.92
C PHE A 142 -13.36 4.43 10.84
N LYS A 143 -14.09 3.87 11.81
CA LYS A 143 -14.59 2.50 11.73
C LYS A 143 -15.39 2.25 10.45
N PHE A 144 -16.05 3.25 9.88
CA PHE A 144 -16.84 3.12 8.65
C PHE A 144 -16.05 3.37 7.36
N LEU A 145 -14.75 3.66 7.46
CA LEU A 145 -13.87 3.87 6.31
C LEU A 145 -13.36 2.53 5.78
N ASP A 146 -12.97 2.52 4.51
CA ASP A 146 -12.35 1.39 3.82
C ASP A 146 -10.89 1.77 3.49
N PRO A 147 -9.87 1.05 3.98
CA PRO A 147 -9.92 -0.25 4.66
C PRO A 147 -10.37 -0.20 6.12
N VAL A 148 -11.12 -1.22 6.55
CA VAL A 148 -11.60 -1.36 7.94
C VAL A 148 -10.43 -1.49 8.92
N GLY A 149 -10.57 -0.89 10.10
CA GLY A 149 -9.53 -0.88 11.14
C GLY A 149 -8.50 0.24 11.01
N VAL A 150 -8.58 1.07 9.96
CA VAL A 150 -7.75 2.26 9.81
C VAL A 150 -8.00 3.28 10.92
N GLY A 151 -6.92 3.89 11.43
CA GLY A 151 -7.01 4.87 12.51
C GLY A 151 -7.32 4.28 13.89
N ALA A 152 -7.21 2.96 14.07
CA ALA A 152 -7.15 2.34 15.38
C ALA A 152 -5.85 2.70 16.12
N LYS A 153 -5.85 2.71 17.45
CA LYS A 153 -4.63 2.89 18.27
C LYS A 153 -3.82 1.61 18.40
N ASP A 154 -4.50 0.47 18.34
CA ASP A 154 -3.90 -0.85 18.53
C ASP A 154 -4.61 -1.90 17.67
N TYR A 155 -3.95 -3.04 17.45
CA TYR A 155 -4.52 -4.15 16.67
C TYR A 155 -5.83 -4.66 17.28
N LYS A 156 -5.97 -4.63 18.62
CA LYS A 156 -7.21 -5.01 19.31
C LYS A 156 -8.37 -4.09 18.92
N GLU A 157 -8.15 -2.77 18.89
CA GLU A 157 -9.16 -1.79 18.47
C GLU A 157 -9.49 -1.93 16.98
N ALA A 158 -8.49 -2.22 16.13
CA ALA A 158 -8.71 -2.47 14.70
C ALA A 158 -9.65 -3.66 14.47
N PHE A 159 -9.45 -4.77 15.20
CA PHE A 159 -10.35 -5.93 15.13
C PHE A 159 -11.76 -5.62 15.63
N LEU A 160 -11.90 -4.81 16.68
CA LEU A 160 -13.22 -4.37 17.16
C LEU A 160 -13.94 -3.51 16.12
N PHE A 161 -13.23 -2.62 15.44
CA PHE A 161 -13.80 -1.83 14.35
C PHE A 161 -14.24 -2.71 13.18
N ALA A 162 -13.43 -3.70 12.82
CA ALA A 162 -13.79 -4.66 11.77
C ALA A 162 -15.02 -5.51 12.14
N LEU A 163 -15.14 -5.90 13.42
CA LEU A 163 -16.27 -6.66 13.94
C LEU A 163 -17.58 -5.86 13.89
N GLU A 164 -17.55 -4.58 14.27
CA GLU A 164 -18.74 -3.72 14.24
C GLU A 164 -19.31 -3.46 12.85
N ASN A 165 -18.52 -3.64 11.79
CA ASN A 165 -19.00 -3.56 10.41
C ASN A 165 -19.62 -4.85 9.90
N MET A 166 -19.52 -5.95 10.65
CA MET A 166 -20.11 -7.24 10.28
C MET A 166 -21.44 -7.45 10.99
N GLU A 167 -22.45 -7.90 10.25
CA GLU A 167 -23.69 -8.40 10.82
C GLU A 167 -23.49 -9.87 11.24
N LEU A 168 -23.34 -10.11 12.54
CA LEU A 168 -23.15 -11.42 13.15
C LEU A 168 -24.28 -11.70 14.15
N ASP A 169 -24.46 -12.97 14.49
CA ASP A 169 -25.35 -13.36 15.58
C ASP A 169 -24.81 -12.84 16.93
N GLU A 170 -25.69 -12.48 17.85
CA GLU A 170 -25.36 -11.82 19.12
C GLU A 170 -24.40 -12.67 19.95
N ASP A 171 -24.64 -13.99 20.00
CA ASP A 171 -23.80 -14.96 20.70
C ASP A 171 -22.38 -15.06 20.11
N ILE A 172 -22.25 -14.91 18.79
CA ILE A 172 -20.95 -14.98 18.08
C ILE A 172 -20.21 -13.66 18.22
N ASP A 173 -20.90 -12.51 18.14
CA ASP A 173 -20.30 -11.19 18.34
C ASP A 173 -19.73 -11.05 19.75
N GLU A 174 -20.48 -11.43 20.79
CA GLU A 174 -20.02 -11.38 22.18
C GLU A 174 -18.79 -12.26 22.38
N PHE A 175 -18.81 -13.48 21.83
CA PHE A 175 -17.67 -14.39 21.90
C PHE A 175 -16.46 -13.85 21.14
N CYS A 176 -16.64 -13.23 19.97
CA CYS A 176 -15.57 -12.58 19.22
C CYS A 176 -14.96 -11.41 20.00
N ARG A 177 -15.77 -10.55 20.62
CA ARG A 177 -15.28 -9.44 21.47
C ARG A 177 -14.47 -9.95 22.64
N MET A 178 -14.95 -10.97 23.35
CA MET A 178 -14.23 -11.61 24.45
C MET A 178 -12.87 -12.14 23.97
N LEU A 179 -12.85 -12.82 22.82
CA LEU A 179 -11.65 -13.41 22.25
C LEU A 179 -10.64 -12.36 21.74
N ILE A 180 -11.11 -11.23 21.20
CA ILE A 180 -10.24 -10.11 20.78
C ILE A 180 -9.57 -9.46 21.99
N MET A 181 -10.29 -9.30 23.11
CA MET A 181 -9.74 -8.75 24.34
C MET A 181 -8.68 -9.68 24.96
N ASP A 182 -8.95 -10.99 24.96
CA ASP A 182 -8.07 -12.03 25.48
C ASP A 182 -7.34 -12.82 24.39
N PHE A 183 -6.88 -12.11 23.36
CA PHE A 183 -6.21 -12.73 22.20
C PHE A 183 -4.94 -13.49 22.59
N GLU A 184 -4.29 -13.09 23.69
CA GLU A 184 -3.09 -13.73 24.24
C GLU A 184 -3.36 -15.15 24.75
N ASN A 185 -4.58 -15.42 25.24
CA ASN A 185 -4.98 -16.72 25.79
C ASN A 185 -5.91 -17.51 24.86
N ILE A 186 -5.91 -17.21 23.56
CA ILE A 186 -6.78 -17.84 22.55
C ILE A 186 -6.74 -19.38 22.55
N GLN A 187 -5.64 -19.97 23.01
CA GLN A 187 -5.44 -21.43 23.15
C GLN A 187 -6.40 -22.06 24.17
N ASN A 188 -6.81 -21.32 25.20
CA ASN A 188 -7.66 -21.82 26.29
C ASN A 188 -9.13 -22.01 25.83
N TYR A 189 -9.55 -21.29 24.79
CA TYR A 189 -10.92 -21.29 24.28
C TYR A 189 -11.16 -22.30 23.15
N THR A 190 -10.15 -23.10 22.82
CA THR A 190 -10.21 -24.11 21.73
C THR A 190 -11.28 -25.19 21.90
N LYS A 191 -11.80 -25.36 23.12
CA LYS A 191 -12.84 -26.35 23.46
C LYS A 191 -14.27 -25.80 23.32
N GLU A 192 -14.43 -24.50 23.17
CA GLU A 192 -15.75 -23.87 23.04
C GLU A 192 -16.38 -24.19 21.67
N PRO A 193 -17.69 -24.45 21.61
CA PRO A 193 -18.37 -24.83 20.38
C PRO A 193 -18.32 -23.71 19.32
N LEU A 194 -18.38 -22.45 19.74
CA LEU A 194 -18.37 -21.27 18.87
C LEU A 194 -16.96 -20.86 18.41
N TYR A 195 -15.90 -21.47 18.97
CA TYR A 195 -14.51 -21.07 18.69
C TYR A 195 -14.14 -21.16 17.21
N LYS A 196 -14.56 -22.22 16.53
CA LYS A 196 -14.24 -22.44 15.11
C LYS A 196 -14.89 -21.40 14.21
N GLU A 197 -16.11 -21.01 14.53
CA GLU A 197 -16.87 -20.02 13.78
C GLU A 197 -16.32 -18.61 14.01
N ALA A 198 -16.06 -18.25 15.27
CA ALA A 198 -15.40 -17.00 15.62
C ALA A 198 -14.01 -16.86 14.95
N LEU A 199 -13.19 -17.92 14.94
CA LEU A 199 -11.91 -17.90 14.25
C LEU A 199 -12.06 -17.73 12.72
N ALA A 200 -13.11 -18.28 12.13
CA ALA A 200 -13.40 -18.10 10.71
C ALA A 200 -13.77 -16.66 10.39
N VAL A 201 -14.53 -15.99 11.27
CA VAL A 201 -14.83 -14.56 11.19
C VAL A 201 -13.54 -13.74 11.29
N LEU A 202 -12.73 -13.96 12.32
CA LEU A 202 -11.49 -13.21 12.54
C LEU A 202 -10.50 -13.33 11.37
N LYS A 203 -10.43 -14.50 10.73
CA LYS A 203 -9.58 -14.72 9.55
C LYS A 203 -9.99 -13.88 8.33
N ARG A 204 -11.28 -13.55 8.20
CA ARG A 204 -11.76 -12.70 7.09
C ARG A 204 -11.19 -11.28 7.18
N PHE A 205 -10.82 -10.82 8.36
CA PHE A 205 -10.22 -9.49 8.55
C PHE A 205 -8.78 -9.37 8.02
N SER A 206 -8.09 -10.49 7.78
CA SER A 206 -6.71 -10.51 7.28
C SER A 206 -6.59 -10.65 5.75
N THR A 207 -7.72 -10.76 5.04
CA THR A 207 -7.76 -10.96 3.58
C THR A 207 -8.08 -9.66 2.88
#